data_AF-A0A293MB40-F1
#
_entry.id   AF-A0A293MB40-F1
#
_cell.length_a   1.000
_cell.length_b   1.000
_cell.length_c   1.000
_cell.angle_alpha   90.00
_cell.angle_beta   90.00
_cell.angle_gamma   90.00
#
_symmetry.space_group_name_H-M   'P 1'
#
loop_
_entity.id
_entity.type
_entity.pdbx_description
1 polymer ?
#
loop_
_entity_poly.entity_id
_entity_poly.type
_entity_poly.pdbx_seq_one_letter_code
_entity_poly.pdbx_strand_id
1 'polypeptide(L)'
;MSCLLGDIRKPHGVISAAPWGSSAILPISWAYIKMMGAQGLRRATEVAMLNANYMRKRLENHYKVLYVGTQGFVAHEFILDMRVFKKNTGVEAMDIAKRLQDYG
;
A
#
# COMPACT_ATOMS: atom_id res chain seq x y z
N MET A 1 32.32 30.50 34.97
CA MET A 1 32.98 29.97 33.76
C MET A 1 32.75 28.46 33.69
N SER A 2 31.48 28.06 33.65
CA SER A 2 30.99 26.68 33.71
C SER A 2 29.69 26.64 32.91
N CYS A 3 29.82 26.42 31.60
CA CYS A 3 28.73 26.04 30.70
C CYS A 3 29.34 25.73 29.32
N LEU A 4 28.77 24.75 28.61
CA LEU A 4 28.98 24.45 27.17
C LEU A 4 29.98 23.36 26.75
N LEU A 5 29.96 22.18 27.38
CA LEU A 5 30.23 20.93 26.64
C LEU A 5 29.20 19.88 27.04
N GLY A 6 28.01 20.01 26.44
CA GLY A 6 26.98 18.99 26.49
C GLY A 6 27.48 17.72 25.81
N ASP A 7 27.28 16.60 26.50
CA ASP A 7 27.58 15.23 26.09
C ASP A 7 27.33 14.98 24.58
N ILE A 8 28.41 14.82 23.82
CA ILE A 8 28.37 14.45 22.40
C ILE A 8 27.88 13.01 22.35
N ARG A 9 26.56 12.85 22.17
CA ARG A 9 25.91 11.55 21.96
C ARG A 9 26.75 10.72 20.99
N LYS A 10 27.34 9.62 21.49
CA LYS A 10 28.02 8.63 20.65
C LYS A 10 27.08 8.25 19.50
N PRO A 11 27.48 8.39 18.22
CA PRO A 11 26.66 7.88 17.13
C PRO A 11 26.54 6.37 17.34
N HIS A 12 25.31 5.90 17.56
CA HIS A 12 24.99 4.50 17.36
C HIS A 12 25.46 4.18 15.93
N GLY A 13 26.37 3.22 15.78
CA GLY A 13 27.04 2.93 14.51
C GLY A 13 26.06 2.83 13.34
N VAL A 14 26.54 3.11 12.14
CA VAL A 14 25.70 3.04 10.94
C VAL A 14 25.09 1.64 10.80
N ILE A 15 23.75 1.52 10.87
CA ILE A 15 23.02 0.26 10.65
C ILE A 15 23.11 -0.16 9.19
N SER A 16 23.19 0.82 8.30
CA SER A 16 23.40 0.64 6.86
C SER A 16 24.87 0.72 6.50
N ALA A 17 25.31 -0.11 5.55
CA ALA A 17 26.69 -0.10 5.06
C ALA A 17 27.11 1.21 4.36
N ALA A 18 26.14 2.00 3.89
CA ALA A 18 26.35 3.28 3.23
C ALA A 18 25.49 4.38 3.89
N PRO A 19 25.98 5.63 3.94
CA PRO A 19 25.30 6.74 4.62
C PRO A 19 23.90 7.08 4.09
N TRP A 20 23.62 6.77 2.82
CA TRP A 20 22.30 6.96 2.19
C TRP A 20 21.74 5.66 1.60
N GLY A 21 22.22 4.49 2.06
CA GLY A 21 21.81 3.20 1.53
C GLY A 21 22.01 3.09 0.02
N SER A 22 21.01 2.56 -0.68
CA SER A 22 21.00 2.45 -2.15
C SER A 22 20.69 3.79 -2.83
N SER A 23 21.61 4.75 -2.75
CA SER A 23 21.41 6.10 -3.27
C SER A 23 21.07 6.14 -4.78
N ALA A 24 21.54 5.15 -5.55
CA ALA A 24 21.30 5.06 -6.99
C ALA A 24 19.82 4.90 -7.40
N ILE A 25 18.94 4.44 -6.49
CA ILE A 25 17.50 4.29 -6.79
C ILE A 25 16.67 5.54 -6.47
N LEU A 26 17.22 6.49 -5.69
CA LEU A 26 16.51 7.72 -5.30
C LEU A 26 16.05 8.59 -6.49
N PRO A 27 16.79 8.66 -7.62
CA PRO A 27 16.31 9.37 -8.81
C PRO A 27 14.96 8.90 -9.34
N ILE A 28 14.55 7.64 -9.09
CA ILE A 28 13.25 7.10 -9.55
C ILE A 28 12.10 7.86 -8.87
N SER A 29 12.09 7.90 -7.54
CA SER A 29 11.07 8.62 -6.76
C SER A 29 11.14 10.12 -7.00
N TRP A 30 12.35 10.69 -7.12
CA TRP A 30 12.53 12.11 -7.45
C TRP A 30 11.92 12.46 -8.81
N ALA A 31 12.18 11.65 -9.84
CA ALA A 31 11.64 11.86 -11.18
C ALA A 31 10.11 11.76 -11.16
N TYR A 32 9.53 10.76 -10.49
CA TYR A 32 8.08 10.64 -10.33
C TYR A 32 7.47 11.89 -9.69
N ILE A 33 8.03 12.36 -8.56
CA ILE A 33 7.52 13.56 -7.87
C ILE A 33 7.62 14.80 -8.77
N LYS A 34 8.74 14.97 -9.48
CA LYS A 34 8.97 16.13 -10.34
C LYS A 34 8.11 16.14 -11.60
N MET A 35 7.90 14.99 -12.23
CA MET A 35 7.06 14.88 -13.43
C MET A 35 5.57 15.01 -13.11
N MET A 36 5.11 14.43 -12.00
CA MET A 36 3.70 14.50 -11.62
C MET A 36 3.31 15.87 -11.06
N GLY A 37 4.22 16.51 -10.30
CA GLY A 37 3.93 17.75 -9.58
C GLY A 37 2.82 17.60 -8.52
N ALA A 38 2.51 18.67 -7.80
CA ALA A 38 1.54 18.62 -6.71
C ALA A 38 0.12 18.19 -7.17
N GLN A 39 -0.32 18.71 -8.31
CA GLN A 39 -1.65 18.38 -8.87
C GLN A 39 -1.71 16.94 -9.36
N GLY A 40 -0.68 16.45 -10.07
CA GLY A 40 -0.65 15.08 -10.56
C GLY A 40 -0.58 14.07 -9.42
N LEU A 41 0.21 14.34 -8.38
CA LEU A 41 0.26 13.49 -7.18
C LEU A 41 -1.09 13.40 -6.48
N ARG A 42 -1.78 14.54 -6.30
CA ARG A 42 -3.15 14.55 -5.75
C ARG A 42 -4.10 13.73 -6.61
N ARG A 43 -4.06 13.95 -7.93
CA ARG A 43 -4.93 13.23 -8.88
C ARG A 43 -4.66 11.72 -8.86
N ALA A 44 -3.40 11.31 -8.78
CA ALA A 44 -3.03 9.89 -8.70
C ALA A 44 -3.65 9.22 -7.47
N THR A 45 -3.62 9.88 -6.31
CA THR A 45 -4.26 9.36 -5.09
C THR A 45 -5.79 9.30 -5.21
N GLU A 46 -6.41 10.35 -5.76
CA GLU A 46 -7.87 10.37 -6.00
C GLU A 46 -8.30 9.22 -6.93
N VAL A 47 -7.55 8.98 -8.01
CA VAL A 47 -7.80 7.88 -8.94
C VAL A 47 -7.57 6.51 -8.30
N ALA A 48 -6.56 6.35 -7.44
CA ALA A 48 -6.34 5.11 -6.71
C ALA A 48 -7.53 4.74 -5.82
N MET A 49 -8.07 5.71 -5.09
CA MET A 49 -9.27 5.52 -4.27
C MET A 49 -10.52 5.24 -5.13
N LEU A 50 -10.67 5.95 -6.25
CA LEU A 50 -11.78 5.74 -7.18
C LEU A 50 -11.77 4.32 -7.75
N ASN A 51 -10.63 3.85 -8.24
CA ASN A 51 -10.49 2.52 -8.83
C ASN A 51 -10.80 1.41 -7.81
N ALA A 52 -10.31 1.54 -6.58
CA ALA A 52 -10.62 0.59 -5.51
C ALA A 52 -12.12 0.54 -5.22
N ASN A 53 -12.79 1.69 -5.08
CA ASN A 53 -14.22 1.74 -4.81
C ASN A 53 -15.06 1.27 -6.01
N TYR A 54 -14.63 1.52 -7.24
CA TYR A 54 -15.26 0.99 -8.44
C TYR A 54 -15.23 -0.54 -8.47
N MET A 55 -14.05 -1.14 -8.23
CA MET A 55 -13.90 -2.60 -8.17
C MET A 55 -14.70 -3.21 -7.02
N ARG A 56 -14.68 -2.58 -5.84
CA ARG A 56 -15.50 -2.98 -4.69
C ARG A 56 -16.98 -3.02 -5.07
N LYS A 57 -17.50 -1.94 -5.68
CA LYS A 57 -18.92 -1.84 -6.06
C LYS A 57 -19.31 -2.89 -7.08
N ARG A 58 -18.44 -3.23 -8.04
CA ARG A 58 -18.69 -4.29 -9.01
C ARG A 58 -18.70 -5.69 -8.40
N LEU A 59 -17.89 -5.92 -7.37
CA LEU A 59 -17.73 -7.25 -6.75
C LEU A 59 -18.65 -7.50 -5.55
N GLU A 60 -19.35 -6.48 -5.03
CA GLU A 60 -20.10 -6.57 -3.77
C GLU A 60 -21.24 -7.61 -3.76
N ASN A 61 -21.82 -7.90 -4.93
CA ASN A 61 -22.87 -8.91 -5.07
C ASN A 61 -22.33 -10.34 -5.16
N HIS A 62 -21.03 -10.50 -5.39
CA HIS A 62 -20.38 -11.81 -5.57
C HIS A 62 -19.53 -12.19 -4.36
N TYR A 63 -18.91 -11.20 -3.73
CA TYR A 63 -17.99 -11.39 -2.61
C TYR A 63 -18.33 -10.40 -1.50
N LYS A 64 -18.30 -10.87 -0.25
CA LYS A 64 -18.42 -10.00 0.91
C LYS A 64 -17.12 -9.20 1.08
N VAL A 65 -17.23 -7.88 1.19
CA VAL A 65 -16.10 -7.01 1.54
C VAL A 65 -15.98 -6.96 3.06
N LEU A 66 -14.79 -7.24 3.59
CA LEU A 66 -14.61 -7.49 5.03
C LEU A 66 -14.70 -6.22 5.90
N TYR A 67 -14.09 -5.13 5.43
CA TYR A 67 -14.04 -3.85 6.14
C TYR A 67 -14.43 -2.71 5.21
N VAL A 68 -15.27 -1.81 5.71
CA VAL A 68 -15.74 -0.63 4.98
C VAL A 68 -15.75 0.55 5.95
N GLY A 69 -15.39 1.74 5.47
CA GLY A 69 -15.45 2.96 6.26
C GLY A 69 -16.88 3.34 6.64
N THR A 70 -17.03 4.28 7.56
CA THR A 70 -18.32 4.73 8.10
C THR A 70 -19.32 5.21 7.03
N GLN A 71 -18.82 5.75 5.91
CA GLN A 71 -19.63 6.24 4.80
C GLN A 71 -19.78 5.23 3.65
N GLY A 72 -19.39 3.96 3.82
CA GLY A 72 -19.55 2.94 2.78
C GLY A 72 -18.45 2.92 1.71
N PHE A 73 -17.37 3.68 1.90
CA PHE A 73 -16.22 3.74 1.00
C PHE A 73 -14.98 3.07 1.60
N VAL A 74 -14.10 2.60 0.71
CA VAL A 74 -12.77 2.06 1.05
C VAL A 74 -11.67 3.04 0.62
N ALA A 75 -10.43 2.81 1.04
CA ALA A 75 -9.28 3.63 0.68
C ALA A 75 -8.75 3.23 -0.72
N HIS A 76 -7.45 2.99 -0.85
CA HIS A 76 -6.82 2.56 -2.12
C HIS A 76 -6.86 1.04 -2.32
N GLU A 77 -7.45 0.29 -1.39
CA GLU A 77 -7.56 -1.17 -1.41
C GLU A 77 -8.78 -1.63 -0.60
N PHE A 78 -9.15 -2.91 -0.75
CA PHE A 78 -10.19 -3.58 0.02
C PHE A 78 -9.95 -5.09 0.08
N ILE A 79 -10.58 -5.75 1.05
CA ILE A 79 -10.40 -7.19 1.30
C ILE A 79 -11.69 -7.94 0.96
N LEU A 80 -11.57 -8.97 0.14
CA LEU A 80 -12.65 -9.93 -0.16
C LEU A 80 -12.62 -11.10 0.83
N ASP A 81 -13.75 -11.36 1.48
CA ASP A 81 -13.90 -12.46 2.42
C ASP A 81 -14.18 -13.78 1.69
N MET A 82 -13.14 -14.58 1.52
CA MET A 82 -13.22 -15.90 0.87
C MET A 82 -13.52 -17.05 1.83
N ARG A 83 -13.60 -16.80 3.15
CA ARG A 83 -13.73 -17.86 4.17
C ARG A 83 -15.04 -18.64 4.06
N VAL A 84 -16.07 -18.03 3.47
CA VAL A 84 -17.37 -18.66 3.22
C VAL A 84 -17.25 -19.79 2.19
N PHE A 85 -16.39 -19.65 1.18
CA PHE A 85 -16.19 -20.69 0.15
C PHE A 85 -15.54 -21.94 0.71
N LYS A 86 -14.59 -21.79 1.65
CA LYS A 86 -13.96 -22.94 2.32
C LYS A 86 -14.99 -23.81 3.04
N LYS A 87 -15.95 -23.19 3.72
CA LYS A 87 -17.01 -23.92 4.45
C LYS A 87 -18.03 -24.57 3.51
N ASN A 88 -18.42 -23.88 2.43
CA ASN A 88 -19.53 -24.31 1.58
C ASN A 88 -19.09 -25.24 0.43
N THR A 89 -17.86 -25.09 -0.06
CA THR A 89 -17.38 -25.76 -1.29
C THR A 89 -16.00 -26.40 -1.13
N GLY A 90 -15.32 -26.18 -0.01
CA GLY A 90 -13.93 -26.61 0.20
C GLY A 90 -12.88 -25.72 -0.46
N VAL A 91 -13.28 -24.75 -1.30
CA VAL A 91 -12.37 -23.84 -2.02
C VAL A 91 -11.70 -22.86 -1.07
N GLU A 92 -10.37 -22.80 -1.13
CA GLU A 92 -9.55 -21.88 -0.35
C GLU A 92 -9.14 -20.63 -1.15
N ALA A 93 -8.67 -19.60 -0.45
CA ALA A 93 -8.14 -18.39 -1.10
C ALA A 93 -6.96 -18.71 -2.04
N MET A 94 -6.20 -19.77 -1.74
CA MET A 94 -5.10 -20.24 -2.59
C MET A 94 -5.60 -20.76 -3.94
N ASP A 95 -6.71 -21.49 -3.96
CA ASP A 95 -7.29 -22.04 -5.19
C ASP A 95 -7.76 -20.90 -6.10
N ILE A 96 -8.39 -19.88 -5.53
CA ILE A 96 -8.81 -18.68 -6.25
C ILE A 96 -7.59 -17.93 -6.80
N ALA A 97 -6.55 -17.75 -5.99
CA ALA A 97 -5.31 -17.09 -6.41
C ALA A 97 -4.61 -17.84 -7.55
N LYS A 98 -4.57 -19.19 -7.50
CA LYS A 98 -4.04 -20.01 -8.59
C LYS A 98 -4.92 -19.94 -9.83
N ARG A 99 -6.24 -19.97 -9.66
CA ARG A 99 -7.17 -19.88 -10.78
C ARG A 99 -7.09 -18.53 -11.49
N LEU A 100 -6.82 -17.43 -10.78
CA LEU A 100 -6.62 -16.12 -11.40
C LEU A 100 -5.46 -16.12 -12.40
N GLN A 101 -4.42 -16.95 -12.21
CA GLN A 101 -3.32 -17.07 -13.17
C GLN A 101 -3.78 -17.55 -14.55
N ASP A 102 -4.86 -18.33 -14.60
CA ASP A 102 -5.46 -18.79 -15.87
C ASP A 102 -6.21 -17.66 -16.61
N TYR A 103 -6.48 -16.54 -15.94
CA TYR A 103 -7.16 -15.36 -16.51
C TYR A 103 -6.21 -14.19 -16.85
N GLY A 104 -4.91 -14.35 -16.61
CA GLY A 104 -3.86 -13.34 -16.88
C GLY A 104 -3.62 -12.35 -15.75
#